data_AF-A0A3M6VFS6-F1
#
_entry.id   AF-A0A3M6VFS6-F1
#
_cell.length_a   1.000
_cell.length_b   1.000
_cell.length_c   1.000
_cell.angle_alpha   90.00
_cell.angle_beta   90.00
_cell.angle_gamma   90.00
#
_symmetry.space_group_name_H-M   'P 1'
#
loop_
_entity.id
_entity.type
_entity.pdbx_description
1 polymer ?
#
loop_
_entity_poly.entity_id
_entity_poly.type
_entity_poly.pdbx_seq_one_letter_code
_entity_poly.pdbx_strand_id
1 'polypeptide(L)'
;MQLQLDLSIQSEELEVDPLYIDLYIEALHSSGPDSVMSTLVTPIYNERNAHRRDVVKCFTICNRCVHLMISKSGKFLPEATSYLRHVTMYAFRKDFVLEFSSLSLSDLEESEDLE
;
A
#
# COMPACT_ATOMS: atom_id res chain seq x y z
N MET A 1 -19.11 6.56 -18.22
CA MET A 1 -17.97 5.66 -18.40
C MET A 1 -17.96 4.70 -17.22
N GLN A 2 -18.19 3.41 -17.45
CA GLN A 2 -18.16 2.42 -16.37
C GLN A 2 -16.69 2.10 -16.08
N LEU A 3 -16.24 2.35 -14.85
CA LEU A 3 -14.91 1.98 -14.39
C LEU A 3 -14.95 0.51 -13.98
N GLN A 4 -14.13 -0.32 -14.62
CA GLN A 4 -13.93 -1.71 -14.23
C GLN A 4 -12.72 -1.78 -13.29
N LEU A 5 -12.94 -2.31 -12.09
CA LEU A 5 -11.92 -2.44 -11.04
C LEU A 5 -11.66 -3.91 -10.76
N ASP A 6 -10.38 -4.25 -10.63
CA ASP A 6 -9.93 -5.57 -10.19
C ASP A 6 -9.36 -5.44 -8.78
N LEU A 7 -9.66 -6.42 -7.92
CA LEU A 7 -9.25 -6.46 -6.52
C LEU A 7 -8.29 -7.63 -6.32
N SER A 8 -7.13 -7.37 -5.71
CA SER A 8 -6.21 -8.42 -5.27
C SER A 8 -6.45 -8.72 -3.78
N ILE A 9 -6.83 -9.96 -3.48
CA ILE A 9 -7.01 -10.47 -2.12
C ILE A 9 -6.05 -11.67 -1.94
N GLN A 10 -5.15 -11.61 -0.97
CA GLN A 10 -4.29 -12.73 -0.62
C GLN A 10 -5.06 -13.77 0.21
N SER A 11 -4.88 -15.06 -0.09
CA SER A 11 -5.66 -16.15 0.54
C SER A 11 -5.39 -16.33 2.04
N GLU A 12 -4.34 -15.73 2.60
CA GLU A 12 -4.04 -15.77 4.03
C GLU A 12 -4.74 -14.65 4.82
N GLU A 13 -5.34 -13.66 4.14
CA GLU A 13 -6.07 -12.54 4.76
C GLU A 13 -7.59 -12.79 4.83
N LEU A 14 -8.07 -14.03 4.74
CA LEU A 14 -9.49 -14.43 4.56
C LEU A 14 -10.53 -13.92 5.58
N GLU A 15 -10.14 -13.11 6.57
CA GLU A 15 -11.03 -12.33 7.44
C GLU A 15 -11.08 -10.84 7.04
N VAL A 16 -10.97 -10.51 5.75
CA VAL A 16 -11.17 -9.13 5.28
C VAL A 16 -12.62 -8.73 5.52
N ASP A 17 -12.82 -7.76 6.42
CA ASP A 17 -14.12 -7.11 6.57
C ASP A 17 -14.53 -6.50 5.22
N PRO A 18 -15.73 -6.81 4.68
CA PRO A 18 -16.23 -6.22 3.45
C PRO A 18 -16.18 -4.69 3.44
N LEU A 19 -16.28 -4.04 4.59
CA LEU A 19 -16.12 -2.59 4.72
C LEU A 19 -14.76 -2.10 4.23
N TYR A 20 -13.70 -2.90 4.36
CA TYR A 20 -12.39 -2.53 3.84
C TYR A 20 -12.38 -2.55 2.31
N ILE A 21 -13.07 -3.48 1.67
CA ILE A 21 -13.20 -3.55 0.21
C ILE A 21 -13.78 -2.24 -0.34
N ASP A 22 -14.86 -1.75 0.27
CA ASP A 22 -15.48 -0.49 -0.12
C ASP A 22 -14.52 0.70 0.04
N LEU A 23 -13.70 0.71 1.11
CA LEU A 23 -12.70 1.75 1.34
C LEU A 23 -11.58 1.75 0.30
N TYR A 24 -11.10 0.59 -0.18
CA TYR A 24 -10.12 0.54 -1.29
C TYR A 24 -10.72 1.14 -2.56
N ILE A 25 -11.95 0.74 -2.88
CA ILE A 25 -12.67 1.21 -4.07
C ILE A 25 -12.88 2.72 -3.98
N GLU A 26 -13.36 3.22 -2.84
CA GLU A 26 -13.59 4.65 -2.61
C GLU A 26 -12.28 5.45 -2.69
N ALA A 27 -11.17 4.94 -2.14
CA ALA A 27 -9.87 5.58 -2.21
C ALA A 27 -9.41 5.77 -3.68
N LEU A 28 -9.58 4.76 -4.53
CA LEU A 28 -9.25 4.87 -5.96
C LEU A 28 -10.25 5.74 -6.73
N HIS A 29 -11.54 5.68 -6.41
CA HIS A 29 -12.57 6.48 -7.08
C HIS A 29 -12.47 7.98 -6.76
N SER A 30 -12.17 8.32 -5.50
CA SER A 30 -11.98 9.69 -5.05
C SER A 30 -10.61 10.25 -5.47
N SER A 31 -9.67 9.39 -5.87
CA SER A 31 -8.41 9.80 -6.47
C SER A 31 -8.57 10.28 -7.92
N GLY A 32 -7.67 11.16 -8.35
CA GLY A 32 -7.63 11.65 -9.72
C GLY A 32 -7.31 10.55 -10.74
N PRO A 33 -7.43 10.87 -12.05
CA PRO A 33 -7.18 9.89 -13.12
C PRO A 33 -5.74 9.35 -13.13
N ASP A 34 -4.77 10.11 -12.59
CA ASP A 34 -3.36 9.71 -12.52
C ASP A 34 -3.09 8.59 -11.50
N SER A 35 -4.05 8.30 -10.62
CA SER A 35 -3.96 7.23 -9.65
C SER A 35 -4.59 5.98 -10.23
N VAL A 36 -3.73 4.99 -10.49
CA VAL A 36 -4.08 3.72 -11.15
C VAL A 36 -4.36 2.58 -10.17
N MET A 37 -3.94 2.76 -8.92
CA MET A 37 -4.12 1.79 -7.84
C MET A 37 -4.33 2.49 -6.50
N SER A 38 -4.89 1.77 -5.54
CA SER A 38 -5.03 2.21 -4.15
C SER A 38 -4.75 1.05 -3.19
N THR A 39 -4.34 1.40 -1.97
CA THR A 39 -4.15 0.51 -0.84
C THR A 39 -4.61 1.22 0.44
N LEU A 40 -4.72 0.49 1.54
CA LEU A 40 -5.01 1.03 2.86
C LEU A 40 -3.75 0.98 3.74
N VAL A 41 -3.79 1.80 4.78
CA VAL A 41 -2.76 1.86 5.79
C VAL A 41 -3.38 1.79 7.17
N THR A 42 -2.64 1.22 8.12
CA THR A 42 -3.03 1.18 9.53
C THR A 42 -1.95 1.85 10.39
N PRO A 43 -2.32 2.66 11.39
CA PRO A 43 -1.35 3.29 12.28
C PRO A 43 -0.57 2.25 13.10
N ILE A 44 0.73 2.51 13.29
CA ILE A 44 1.63 1.76 14.17
C ILE A 44 1.83 2.55 15.46
N TYR A 45 1.44 1.96 16.58
CA TYR A 45 1.44 2.65 17.88
C TYR A 45 2.61 2.26 18.81
N ASN A 46 3.43 1.28 18.42
CA ASN A 46 4.52 0.81 19.26
C ASN A 46 5.82 0.64 18.49
N GLU A 47 6.93 0.87 19.18
CA GLU A 47 8.28 0.80 18.64
C GLU A 47 8.60 -0.59 18.07
N ARG A 48 8.19 -1.65 18.78
CA ARG A 48 8.42 -3.03 18.37
C ARG A 48 7.92 -3.28 16.94
N ASN A 49 6.68 -2.91 16.63
CA ASN A 49 6.09 -3.05 15.30
C ASN A 49 6.72 -2.09 14.29
N ALA A 50 7.16 -0.89 14.73
CA ALA A 50 7.83 0.06 13.87
C ALA A 50 9.21 -0.43 13.39
N HIS A 51 9.88 -1.32 14.14
CA HIS A 51 11.19 -1.88 13.77
C HIS A 51 11.14 -3.29 13.19
N ARG A 52 9.99 -3.98 13.24
CA ARG A 52 9.80 -5.30 12.62
C ARG A 52 10.02 -5.25 11.11
N ARG A 53 10.83 -6.15 10.54
CA ARG A 53 11.07 -6.19 9.09
C ARG A 53 9.88 -6.72 8.30
N ASP A 54 9.09 -7.61 8.88
CA ASP A 54 7.87 -8.16 8.28
C ASP A 54 6.69 -7.18 8.29
N VAL A 55 6.89 -5.96 8.82
CA VAL A 55 5.92 -4.86 8.73
C VAL A 55 6.42 -3.91 7.65
N VAL A 56 5.70 -3.79 6.53
CA VAL A 56 6.01 -2.77 5.51
C VAL A 56 5.45 -1.42 5.98
N LYS A 57 6.29 -0.38 5.98
CA LYS A 57 5.91 0.97 6.40
C LYS A 57 5.53 1.76 5.16
N CYS A 58 4.50 2.59 5.29
CA CYS A 58 4.04 3.47 4.22
C CYS A 58 4.25 4.93 4.61
N PHE A 59 4.73 5.74 3.66
CA PHE A 59 4.79 7.18 3.79
C PHE A 59 3.78 7.81 2.84
N THR A 60 2.92 8.68 3.38
CA THR A 60 1.84 9.31 2.60
C THR A 60 1.94 10.83 2.64
N ILE A 61 1.66 11.48 1.50
CA ILE A 61 1.46 12.93 1.39
C ILE A 61 0.10 13.15 0.74
N CYS A 62 -0.78 13.93 1.39
CA CYS A 62 -2.13 14.22 0.87
C CYS A 62 -2.89 12.97 0.41
N ASN A 63 -2.91 11.91 1.23
CA ASN A 63 -3.53 10.61 0.95
C ASN A 63 -2.94 9.83 -0.24
N ARG A 64 -1.76 10.22 -0.75
CA ARG A 64 -1.02 9.46 -1.76
C ARG A 64 0.16 8.76 -1.12
N CYS A 65 0.33 7.47 -1.40
CA CYS A 65 1.55 6.75 -1.04
C CYS A 65 2.72 7.29 -1.86
N VAL A 66 3.78 7.70 -1.18
CA VAL A 66 5.02 8.19 -1.79
C VAL A 66 6.11 7.12 -1.74
N HIS A 67 6.13 6.30 -0.68
CA HIS A 67 7.18 5.30 -0.51
C HIS A 67 6.73 4.17 0.44
N LEU A 68 7.12 2.94 0.10
CA LEU A 68 6.99 1.75 0.92
C LEU A 68 8.39 1.28 1.34
N MET A 69 8.55 0.84 2.59
CA MET A 69 9.86 0.52 3.17
C MET A 69 9.76 -0.62 4.18
N ILE A 70 10.66 -1.59 4.10
CA ILE A 70 10.69 -2.78 4.99
C ILE A 70 11.40 -2.46 6.32
N SER A 71 12.53 -1.74 6.28
CA SER A 71 13.37 -1.50 7.45
C SER A 71 13.50 -0.02 7.76
N LYS A 72 13.29 0.38 9.02
CA LYS A 72 13.58 1.72 9.50
C LYS A 72 14.69 1.65 10.54
N SER A 73 15.85 2.23 10.25
CA SER A 73 16.87 2.51 11.26
C SER A 73 16.57 3.87 11.89
N GLY A 74 16.66 3.97 13.22
CA GLY A 74 16.45 5.23 13.94
C GLY A 74 15.44 5.13 15.10
N LYS A 75 15.32 6.24 15.85
CA LYS A 75 14.45 6.33 17.02
C LYS A 75 12.98 6.33 16.62
N PHE A 76 12.17 5.59 17.38
CA PHE A 76 10.71 5.69 17.30
C PHE A 76 10.24 6.95 18.04
N LEU A 77 9.59 7.86 17.32
CA LEU A 77 9.14 9.17 17.81
C LEU A 77 7.66 9.38 17.43
N PRO A 78 6.72 8.66 18.06
CA PRO A 78 5.31 8.70 17.70
C PRO A 78 4.66 10.08 17.93
N GLU A 79 5.26 10.93 18.77
CA GLU A 79 4.78 12.30 19.01
C GLU A 79 5.11 13.26 17.85
N ALA A 80 6.12 12.93 17.04
CA ALA A 80 6.61 13.78 15.96
C ALA A 80 6.39 13.18 14.57
N THR A 81 6.02 11.90 14.47
CA THR A 81 5.92 11.18 13.19
C THR A 81 4.78 10.18 13.22
N SER A 82 3.95 10.19 12.18
CA SER A 82 2.98 9.13 11.93
C SER A 82 3.68 7.91 11.33
N TYR A 83 3.52 6.76 12.00
CA TYR A 83 4.01 5.49 11.50
C TYR A 83 2.82 4.72 10.92
N LEU A 84 2.87 4.41 9.63
CA LEU A 84 1.80 3.72 8.95
C LEU A 84 2.32 2.36 8.48
N ARG A 85 1.57 1.31 8.77
CA ARG A 85 1.74 -0.03 8.21
C ARG A 85 0.92 -0.12 6.92
N HIS A 86 1.57 -0.53 5.85
CA HIS A 86 0.93 -0.87 4.58
C HIS A 86 0.09 -2.15 4.73
N VAL A 87 -1.11 -2.17 4.14
CA VAL A 87 -1.95 -3.37 4.05
C VAL A 87 -1.75 -4.01 2.69
N THR A 88 -1.50 -5.32 2.65
CA THR A 88 -1.16 -6.09 1.44
C THR A 88 -2.38 -6.43 0.55
N MET A 89 -3.24 -5.44 0.35
CA MET A 89 -4.41 -5.50 -0.52
C MET A 89 -4.50 -4.25 -1.36
N TYR A 90 -5.06 -4.42 -2.56
CA TYR A 90 -5.07 -3.35 -3.53
C TYR A 90 -6.31 -3.42 -4.44
N ALA A 91 -6.84 -2.25 -4.76
CA ALA A 91 -7.76 -2.07 -5.88
C ALA A 91 -7.02 -1.40 -7.05
N PHE A 92 -7.22 -1.90 -8.26
CA PHE A 92 -6.55 -1.42 -9.46
C PHE A 92 -7.54 -1.08 -10.57
N ARG A 93 -7.18 -0.11 -11.42
CA ARG A 93 -7.81 0.05 -12.72
C ARG A 93 -7.35 -1.08 -13.63
N LYS A 94 -8.28 -1.73 -14.30
CA LYS A 94 -8.02 -2.90 -15.15
C LYS A 94 -6.87 -2.69 -16.16
N ASP A 95 -6.84 -1.54 -16.82
CA ASP A 95 -5.84 -1.26 -17.87
C ASP A 95 -4.41 -1.23 -17.29
N PHE A 96 -4.26 -0.81 -16.03
CA PHE A 96 -2.98 -0.78 -15.35
C PHE A 96 -2.44 -2.19 -15.05
N VAL A 97 -3.30 -3.18 -14.81
CA VAL A 97 -2.84 -4.56 -14.55
C VAL A 97 -2.09 -5.12 -15.78
N LEU A 98 -2.58 -4.81 -16.98
CA LEU A 98 -1.93 -5.20 -18.23
C LEU A 98 -0.62 -4.44 -18.44
N GLU A 99 -0.62 -3.13 -18.20
CA GLU A 99 0.58 -2.28 -18.28
C GLU A 99 1.66 -2.75 -17.31
N PHE A 100 1.31 -2.98 -16.04
CA PHE A 100 2.23 -3.37 -14.98
C PHE A 100 3.03 -4.63 -15.34
N SER A 101 2.38 -5.63 -15.93
CA SER A 101 3.03 -6.88 -16.37
C SER A 101 4.09 -6.68 -17.47
N SER A 102 4.09 -5.52 -18.13
CA SER A 102 5.03 -5.17 -19.20
C SER A 102 6.16 -4.25 -18.75
N LEU A 103 6.11 -3.74 -17.52
CA LEU A 103 7.16 -2.88 -16.98
C LEU A 103 8.42 -3.68 -16.70
N SER A 104 9.58 -3.08 -16.97
CA SER A 104 10.86 -3.62 -16.51
C SER A 104 10.98 -3.46 -14.99
N LEU A 105 11.72 -4.37 -14.37
CA LEU A 105 12.12 -4.22 -12.96
C LEU A 105 12.73 -2.84 -12.74
N SER A 106 12.41 -2.24 -11.60
CA SER A 106 12.96 -0.94 -11.21
C SER A 106 14.23 -1.10 -10.38
N ASP A 107 15.13 -0.10 -10.42
CA ASP A 107 16.33 -0.07 -9.56
C ASP A 107 15.97 -0.27 -8.07
N LEU A 108 14.80 0.23 -7.64
CA LEU A 108 14.33 0.09 -6.27
C LEU A 108 13.97 -1.36 -5.95
N GLU A 109 13.30 -2.05 -6.87
CA GLU A 109 12.93 -3.46 -6.75
C GLU A 109 14.18 -4.34 -6.70
N GLU A 110 15.18 -4.07 -7.53
CA GLU A 110 16.48 -4.75 -7.47
C GLU A 110 17.22 -4.50 -6.14
N SER A 111 17.11 -3.29 -5.58
CA SER A 111 17.82 -2.92 -4.35
C SER A 111 17.19 -3.46 -3.06
N GLU A 112 15.87 -3.67 -3.06
CA GLU A 112 15.12 -4.10 -1.88
C GLU A 112 14.96 -5.62 -1.77
N ASP A 113 15.50 -6.38 -2.75
CA ASP A 113 15.55 -7.85 -2.78
C ASP A 113 14.19 -8.46 -2.40
N LEU A 114 13.14 -8.03 -3.12
CA LEU A 114 11.74 -8.30 -2.78
C LEU A 114 11.30 -9.77 -2.95
N GLU A 115 12.23 -10.71 -3.18
CA GLU A 115 12.03 -12.17 -3.12
C GLU A 115 13.19 -12.91 -2.43
#